data_AF-A0A4R5FLM9-F1
#
_entry.id   AF-A0A4R5FLM9-F1
#
_cell.length_a   1.000
_cell.length_b   1.000
_cell.length_c   1.000
_cell.angle_alpha   90.00
_cell.angle_beta   90.00
_cell.angle_gamma   90.00
#
_symmetry.space_group_name_H-M   'P 1'
#
loop_
_entity.id
_entity.type
_entity.pdbx_description
1 polymer ?
#
loop_
_entity_poly.entity_id
_entity_poly.type
_entity_poly.pdbx_seq_one_letter_code
_entity_poly.pdbx_strand_id
1 'polypeptide(L)' 'MKFTYKGIVFAKDYNKSFAEFEKDFGSNHIFNEIPHLERAKELKKVHNDLIKHNGKFLDSSDKGEKHKAEPSKE' A
#
# COMPACT_ATOMS: atom_id res chain seq x y z
N MET A 1 -12.94 -8.80 -0.04
CA MET A 1 -12.35 -7.76 0.81
C MET A 1 -10.96 -7.52 0.29
N LYS A 2 -10.68 -6.31 -0.16
CA LYS A 2 -9.37 -5.93 -0.70
C LYS A 2 -8.78 -4.95 0.30
N PHE A 3 -7.51 -5.10 0.64
CA PHE A 3 -6.84 -4.13 1.50
C PHE A 3 -6.48 -2.92 0.62
N THR A 4 -6.84 -1.71 1.04
CA THR A 4 -6.56 -0.49 0.28
C THR A 4 -5.76 0.45 1.16
N TYR A 5 -4.58 0.88 0.70
CA TYR A 5 -3.77 1.87 1.39
C TYR A 5 -3.44 3.02 0.46
N LYS A 6 -3.88 4.23 0.83
CA LYS A 6 -3.68 5.46 0.05
C LYS A 6 -3.99 5.28 -1.45
N GLY A 7 -5.08 4.60 -1.77
CA GLY A 7 -5.52 4.33 -3.15
C GLY A 7 -4.88 3.11 -3.83
N ILE A 8 -3.86 2.48 -3.22
CA ILE A 8 -3.30 1.22 -3.72
C ILE A 8 -4.14 0.07 -3.21
N VAL A 9 -4.67 -0.74 -4.12
CA VAL A 9 -5.45 -1.94 -3.80
C VAL A 9 -4.53 -3.15 -3.80
N PHE A 10 -4.36 -3.77 -2.63
CA PHE A 10 -3.55 -4.96 -2.45
C PHE A 10 -4.42 -6.21 -2.64
N ALA A 11 -3.81 -7.23 -3.25
CA ALA A 11 -4.43 -8.53 -3.41
C ALA A 11 -4.80 -9.10 -2.05
N LYS A 12 -6.01 -9.67 -1.97
CA LYS A 12 -6.36 -10.55 -0.88
C LYS A 12 -5.42 -11.77 -0.96
N ASP A 13 -4.91 -12.23 0.17
CA ASP A 13 -3.95 -13.34 0.25
C ASP A 13 -2.51 -13.00 -0.19
N TYR A 14 -2.12 -11.72 -0.10
CA TYR A 14 -0.72 -11.33 -0.28
C TYR A 14 0.17 -11.93 0.81
N ASN A 15 0.75 -13.10 0.51
CA ASN A 15 1.67 -13.85 1.37
C ASN A 15 3.14 -13.69 0.96
N LYS A 16 3.46 -12.68 0.12
CA LYS A 16 4.85 -12.44 -0.26
C LYS A 16 5.61 -11.79 0.89
N SER A 17 6.91 -12.03 0.99
CA SER A 17 7.78 -11.39 1.99
C SER A 17 7.89 -9.88 1.80
N PHE A 18 8.36 -9.18 2.85
CA PHE A 18 8.60 -7.74 2.83
C PHE A 18 9.49 -7.30 1.66
N ALA A 19 10.52 -8.07 1.30
CA ALA A 19 11.40 -7.73 0.18
C ALA A 19 10.66 -7.70 -1.18
N GLU A 20 9.75 -8.64 -1.40
CA GLU A 20 8.89 -8.66 -2.59
C GLU A 20 7.91 -7.48 -2.55
N PHE A 21 7.34 -7.18 -1.38
CA PHE A 21 6.48 -6.02 -1.16
C PHE A 21 7.20 -4.69 -1.44
N GLU A 22 8.42 -4.52 -0.94
CA GLU A 22 9.23 -3.33 -1.21
C GLU A 22 9.60 -3.22 -2.70
N LYS A 23 9.80 -4.35 -3.39
CA LYS A 23 10.08 -4.34 -4.83
C LYS A 23 8.84 -3.97 -5.67
N ASP A 24 7.67 -4.50 -5.32
CA ASP A 24 6.39 -4.22 -5.98
C ASP A 24 5.92 -2.77 -5.71
N PHE A 25 6.03 -2.31 -4.45
CA PHE A 25 5.40 -1.06 -3.98
C PHE A 25 6.39 0.06 -3.59
N GLY A 26 7.66 -0.24 -3.33
CA GLY A 26 8.64 0.77 -2.91
C GLY A 26 8.94 1.82 -3.97
N SER A 27 8.71 1.49 -5.25
CA SER A 27 8.79 2.42 -6.39
C SER A 27 7.46 3.12 -6.71
N ASN A 28 6.38 2.82 -5.97
CA ASN A 28 5.08 3.42 -6.23
C ASN A 28 5.07 4.88 -5.77
N HIS A 29 4.41 5.77 -6.53
CA HIS A 29 4.40 7.22 -6.26
C HIS A 29 4.03 7.56 -4.80
N ILE A 30 3.05 6.87 -4.22
CA ILE A 30 2.61 7.02 -2.81
C ILE A 30 3.77 6.85 -1.82
N PHE A 31 4.64 5.86 -2.03
CA PHE A 31 5.78 5.61 -1.15
C PHE A 31 6.98 6.46 -1.56
N ASN A 32 7.06 6.85 -2.84
CA ASN A 32 8.11 7.72 -3.34
C ASN A 32 7.99 9.15 -2.78
N GLU A 33 6.76 9.64 -2.59
CA GLU A 33 6.47 10.92 -1.93
C GLU A 33 6.84 10.93 -0.43
N ILE A 34 6.97 9.74 0.19
CA ILE A 34 7.43 9.61 1.57
C ILE A 34 8.95 9.73 1.59
N PRO A 35 9.52 10.55 2.50
CA PRO A 35 10.96 10.66 2.65
C PRO A 35 11.58 9.28 2.94
N HIS A 36 12.76 9.03 2.37
CA HIS A 36 13.42 7.71 2.39
C HIS A 36 13.53 7.09 3.80
N LEU A 37 13.70 7.95 4.81
CA LEU A 37 13.84 7.59 6.22
C LEU A 37 12.54 7.06 6.84
N GLU A 38 11.40 7.49 6.32
CA GLU A 38 10.05 7.07 6.77
C GLU A 38 9.45 6.03 5.83
N ARG A 39 9.86 6.01 4.55
CA ARG A 39 9.39 5.07 3.54
C ARG A 39 9.52 3.61 3.99
N ALA A 40 10.69 3.24 4.53
CA ALA A 40 10.92 1.88 5.03
C ALA A 40 10.01 1.52 6.22
N LYS A 41 9.75 2.47 7.13
CA LYS A 41 8.83 2.26 8.26
C LYS A 41 7.41 2.08 7.77
N GLU A 42 6.98 2.90 6.81
CA GLU A 42 5.62 2.89 6.31
C GLU A 42 5.35 1.65 5.45
N LEU A 43 6.27 1.28 4.55
CA LEU A 43 6.21 0.01 3.81
C LEU A 43 6.11 -1.17 4.78
N LYS A 44 6.92 -1.20 5.84
CA LYS A 44 6.92 -2.28 6.84
C LYS A 44 5.60 -2.34 7.61
N LYS A 45 5.03 -1.18 7.95
CA LYS A 45 3.73 -1.09 8.61
C LYS A 45 2.63 -1.63 7.72
N VAL A 46 2.54 -1.16 6.47
CA VAL A 46 1.52 -1.60 5.51
C VAL A 46 1.63 -3.10 5.24
N HIS A 47 2.86 -3.60 5.06
CA HIS A 47 3.12 -5.01 4.86
C HIS A 47 2.69 -5.87 6.06
N ASN A 48 3.01 -5.43 7.28
CA ASN A 48 2.60 -6.11 8.51
C ASN A 48 1.07 -6.12 8.65
N ASP A 49 0.42 -4.99 8.38
CA ASP A 49 -1.04 -4.88 8.40
C ASP A 49 -1.70 -5.83 7.38
N LEU A 50 -1.15 -5.88 6.16
CA LEU A 50 -1.59 -6.76 5.08
C LEU A 50 -1.54 -8.24 5.48
N ILE A 51 -0.43 -8.68 6.09
CA ILE A 51 -0.26 -10.05 6.61
C ILE A 51 -1.21 -10.30 7.79
N LYS A 52 -1.18 -9.41 8.80
CA LYS A 52 -1.95 -9.56 10.05
C LYS A 52 -3.44 -9.64 9.79
N HIS A 53 -3.94 -8.87 8.83
CA HIS A 53 -5.34 -8.85 8.47
C HIS A 53 -5.70 -9.92 7.44
N ASN A 54 -4.73 -10.61 6.82
CA ASN A 54 -4.98 -11.61 5.76
C ASN A 54 -5.93 -11.05 4.66
N GLY A 55 -5.78 -9.76 4.34
CA GLY A 55 -6.69 -9.04 3.43
C GLY A 55 -8.12 -8.77 3.97
N LYS A 56 -8.37 -8.91 5.28
CA LYS A 56 -9.57 -8.49 6.01
C LYS A 56 -9.28 -7.24 6.85
N PHE A 57 -9.09 -6.10 6.19
CA PHE A 57 -9.24 -4.80 6.85
C PHE A 57 -10.65 -4.31 6.53
N LEU A 58 -11.50 -4.18 7.56
CA LEU A 58 -12.74 -3.42 7.43
C LEU A 58 -12.34 -1.95 7.39
N ASP A 59 -12.82 -1.27 6.35
CA ASP A 59 -12.83 0.17 6.15
C ASP A 59 -12.93 0.90 7.49
N SER A 60 -11.78 1.24 8.07
CA SER A 60 -11.74 2.20 9.18
C SER A 60 -11.44 3.49 8.49
N SER A 61 -12.52 4.17 8.12
CA SER A 61 -12.57 5.42 7.39
C SER A 61 -11.60 6.43 8.01
N ASP A 62 -10.43 6.61 7.39
CA ASP A 62 -9.70 7.87 7.47
C ASP A 62 -9.98 8.63 6.18
N LYS A 63 -10.81 9.64 6.33
CA LYS A 63 -11.43 10.45 5.29
C LYS A 63 -10.34 11.39 4.73
N GLY A 64 -9.57 10.92 3.76
CA GLY A 64 -8.46 11.67 3.17
C GLY A 64 -8.42 11.58 1.65
N GLU A 65 -9.21 12.46 1.01
CA GLU A 65 -8.99 13.10 -0.28
C GLU A 65 -8.75 12.26 -1.56
N LYS A 66 -9.49 12.65 -2.61
CA LYS A 66 -9.49 12.07 -3.96
C LYS A 66 -8.14 12.28 -4.64
N HIS A 67 -7.34 11.23 -4.79
CA HIS A 67 -6.35 11.18 -5.87
C HIS A 67 -6.91 10.35 -7.03
N LYS A 68 -7.48 11.07 -8.01
CA LYS A 68 -7.61 10.58 -9.39
C LYS A 68 -6.18 10.31 -9.89
N ALA A 69 -5.77 9.04 -9.92
CA ALA A 69 -4.68 8.63 -10.79
C ALA A 69 -5.28 8.38 -12.17
N GLU A 70 -5.23 9.43 -12.98
CA GLU A 70 -5.55 9.43 -14.41
C GLU A 70 -4.60 8.46 -15.14
N PRO A 71 -5.11 7.51 -15.96
CA PRO A 71 -4.26 6.70 -16.82
C PRO A 71 -4.03 7.48 -18.12
N SER A 72 -2.78 7.71 -18.51
CA SER A 72 -2.47 8.13 -19.88
C SER A 72 -1.21 7.43 -20.34
N LYS A 73 -1.44 6.35 -21.09
CA LYS A 73 -0.54 5.85 -22.13
C LYS A 73 -0.66 6.81 -23.32
N GLU A 74 0.47 7.23 -23.89
CA GLU A 74 0.73 7.10 -25.33
C GLU A 74 2.24 7.12 -25.58
#